data_AF-A0A2P6MTS9-F1
#
_entry.id   AF-A0A2P6MTS9-F1
#
_cell.length_a   1.000
_cell.length_b   1.000
_cell.length_c   1.000
_cell.angle_alpha   90.00
_cell.angle_beta   90.00
_cell.angle_gamma   90.00
#
_symmetry.space_group_name_H-M   'P 1'
#
loop_
_entity.id
_entity.type
_entity.pdbx_description
1 polymer ?
#
loop_
_entity_poly.entity_id
_entity_poly.type
_entity_poly.pdbx_seq_one_letter_code
_entity_poly.pdbx_strand_id
1 'polypeptide(L)'
;MSLKLAFNPMVIDPKNGAMKSAMLGGLSLPRSLDVPAPLAFGQDNANPSDPTLLPFLTSLRIIMASDEEIYFSEPDSAESFSHEMRPDTELRVWKWLNKNVNSDGPLKRLILDRLQELCIRRNPQKKIGTSGEIVDDDKINQLLEWGRNNGVVPRDVQLKIANFDEHGRGVFSADHLERDTSIFQLPYHLIINIETAMKSEHGQLFQELSSEGTHEDMILLLFILLEKNKGRDSTWFHYFETLPQDPNIALVYNLSDLMSLDGLPLMMEILDAKEALRQYHESLFPSLSEKYPKLFPANSFQYEDLLWARAIFDSRGFSIDFGEGRLLNCLLPVVDMLNTSNSPQLEGNPSRDDDKIFRVSTVCQTEKGTELSVSYGPYSGRELLLNYGFVPTVVGGNEYDRMRIHFAVPLDDDAERKINQLTHRGISLDHILRRGKLSPSLMGALRVCVADSSELDLLESEDAPNPVSRPLNPLNEERALCQLQMTLDEIEAELGLEDDEDEDDDETPMEDHNTMMCKRQTQKEILASARAEMDSLMHSFCGTNEA
;
A
#
# COMPACT_ATOMS: atom_id res chain seq x y z
N MET A 1 13.15 -16.65 4.35
CA MET A 1 12.57 -15.44 4.99
C MET A 1 12.97 -14.26 4.12
N SER A 2 12.03 -13.69 3.38
CA SER A 2 12.28 -12.49 2.57
C SER A 2 12.58 -11.34 3.52
N LEU A 3 13.77 -10.77 3.43
CA LEU A 3 14.23 -9.64 4.25
C LEU A 3 13.60 -8.29 3.84
N LYS A 4 12.48 -8.27 3.10
CA LYS A 4 11.58 -7.11 3.25
C LYS A 4 11.31 -7.08 4.72
N LEU A 5 11.76 -6.02 5.43
CA LEU A 5 11.34 -5.67 6.80
C LEU A 5 10.04 -6.39 7.02
N ALA A 6 10.07 -7.49 7.78
CA ALA A 6 8.99 -8.47 7.73
C ALA A 6 7.76 -7.78 8.29
N PHE A 7 7.04 -7.07 7.42
CA PHE A 7 5.72 -6.57 7.63
C PHE A 7 4.97 -7.85 7.82
N ASN A 8 4.76 -8.19 9.08
CA ASN A 8 3.87 -9.25 9.46
C ASN A 8 2.61 -8.95 8.66
N PRO A 9 2.28 -9.77 7.63
CA PRO A 9 1.15 -9.51 6.77
C PRO A 9 0.00 -9.32 7.75
N MET A 10 -0.57 -8.13 7.66
CA MET A 10 -1.69 -7.62 8.43
C MET A 10 -2.48 -8.81 8.95
N VAL A 11 -2.58 -8.99 10.28
CA VAL A 11 -3.45 -10.02 10.87
C VAL A 11 -4.88 -9.56 10.58
N ILE A 12 -5.22 -9.82 9.34
CA ILE A 12 -6.51 -9.75 8.71
C ILE A 12 -7.16 -11.05 9.11
N ASP A 13 -8.39 -10.97 9.59
CA ASP A 13 -9.19 -12.15 9.82
C ASP A 13 -9.13 -13.08 8.60
N PRO A 14 -8.59 -14.30 8.72
CA PRO A 14 -8.53 -15.26 7.62
C PRO A 14 -9.92 -15.61 7.05
N LYS A 15 -11.02 -15.12 7.65
CA LYS A 15 -12.41 -15.27 7.21
C LYS A 15 -12.92 -14.20 6.25
N ASN A 16 -12.09 -13.26 5.77
CA ASN A 16 -12.56 -12.28 4.78
C ASN A 16 -13.14 -12.93 3.50
N GLY A 17 -12.69 -14.14 3.13
CA GLY A 17 -13.31 -14.91 2.05
C GLY A 17 -14.77 -15.31 2.34
N ALA A 18 -15.09 -15.66 3.59
CA ALA A 18 -16.46 -16.00 4.01
C ALA A 18 -17.35 -14.76 4.04
N MET A 19 -16.85 -13.63 4.57
CA MET A 19 -17.58 -12.35 4.56
C MET A 19 -17.87 -11.88 3.14
N LYS A 20 -16.87 -11.89 2.25
CA LYS A 20 -17.06 -11.56 0.82
C LYS A 20 -18.13 -12.47 0.19
N SER A 21 -18.09 -13.77 0.46
CA SER A 21 -19.08 -14.73 -0.04
C SER A 21 -20.51 -14.41 0.45
N ALA A 22 -20.67 -14.07 1.73
CA ALA A 22 -21.95 -13.71 2.31
C ALA A 22 -22.53 -12.42 1.68
N MET A 23 -21.71 -11.37 1.54
CA MET A 23 -22.10 -10.12 0.89
C MET A 23 -22.52 -10.35 -0.57
N LEU A 24 -21.77 -11.18 -1.31
CA LEU A 24 -22.10 -11.54 -2.70
C LEU A 24 -23.40 -12.35 -2.79
N GLY A 25 -23.66 -13.24 -1.84
CA GLY A 25 -24.89 -14.05 -1.79
C GLY A 25 -26.17 -13.22 -1.64
N GLY A 26 -26.07 -12.02 -1.05
CA GLY A 26 -27.18 -11.06 -0.94
C GLY A 26 -27.49 -10.29 -2.23
N LEU A 27 -26.60 -10.34 -3.24
CA LEU A 27 -26.79 -9.63 -4.50
C LEU A 27 -27.55 -10.50 -5.51
N SER A 28 -28.57 -9.92 -6.14
CA SER A 28 -29.27 -10.53 -7.27
C SER A 28 -28.39 -10.46 -8.53
N LEU A 29 -27.39 -11.35 -8.60
CA LEU A 29 -26.51 -11.48 -9.74
C LEU A 29 -27.28 -12.07 -10.94
N PRO A 30 -27.11 -11.54 -12.17
CA PRO A 30 -27.69 -12.17 -13.35
C PRO A 30 -27.18 -13.61 -13.49
N ARG A 31 -28.08 -14.56 -13.74
CA ARG A 31 -27.82 -16.02 -13.83
C ARG A 31 -26.79 -16.45 -14.89
N SER A 32 -26.19 -15.52 -15.62
CA SER A 32 -25.12 -15.76 -16.61
C SER A 32 -23.73 -15.40 -16.06
N LEU A 33 -23.50 -15.64 -14.77
CA LEU A 33 -22.18 -15.55 -14.12
C LEU A 33 -21.49 -16.92 -14.07
N ASP A 34 -21.66 -17.72 -15.13
CA ASP A 34 -20.51 -18.47 -15.61
C ASP A 34 -19.57 -17.40 -16.19
N VAL A 35 -18.30 -17.37 -15.79
CA VAL A 35 -17.28 -16.72 -16.59
C VAL A 35 -16.74 -17.78 -17.57
N PRO A 36 -17.19 -17.82 -18.83
CA PRO A 36 -16.44 -18.51 -19.88
C PRO A 36 -16.00 -17.51 -20.96
N ALA A 37 -15.08 -17.99 -21.80
CA ALA A 37 -14.56 -17.38 -23.02
C ALA A 37 -15.50 -16.38 -23.75
N PRO A 38 -14.90 -15.40 -24.46
CA PRO A 38 -15.35 -14.02 -24.54
C PRO A 38 -16.74 -13.90 -25.17
N LEU A 39 -17.72 -13.45 -24.38
CA LEU A 39 -19.06 -13.18 -24.88
C LEU A 39 -19.47 -11.74 -24.56
N ALA A 40 -19.42 -10.94 -25.62
CA ALA A 40 -20.61 -10.27 -26.16
C ALA A 40 -21.48 -9.52 -25.14
N PHE A 41 -20.94 -8.47 -24.53
CA PHE A 41 -21.72 -7.22 -24.45
C PHE A 41 -21.79 -6.62 -25.86
N GLY A 42 -22.65 -7.20 -26.70
CA GLY A 42 -23.05 -6.56 -27.94
C GLY A 42 -24.08 -5.49 -27.60
N GLN A 43 -23.63 -4.26 -27.40
CA GLN A 43 -24.30 -3.01 -27.81
C GLN A 43 -23.57 -1.81 -27.18
N ASP A 44 -23.09 -0.91 -28.04
CA ASP A 44 -22.49 0.41 -27.74
C ASP A 44 -23.43 1.41 -27.03
N ASN A 45 -24.54 0.94 -26.44
CA ASN A 45 -25.66 1.78 -26.01
C ASN A 45 -26.22 1.44 -24.61
N ALA A 46 -25.51 0.70 -23.75
CA ALA A 46 -26.00 0.51 -22.39
C ALA A 46 -25.94 1.83 -21.61
N ASN A 47 -27.10 2.26 -21.10
CA ASN A 47 -27.28 3.47 -20.32
C ASN A 47 -26.48 3.35 -19.00
N PRO A 48 -25.70 4.36 -18.56
CA PRO A 48 -25.10 4.35 -17.23
C PRO A 48 -26.13 4.19 -16.09
N SER A 49 -27.41 4.44 -16.37
CA SER A 49 -28.55 4.15 -15.48
C SER A 49 -29.09 2.71 -15.58
N ASP A 50 -28.41 1.80 -16.29
CA ASP A 50 -28.82 0.40 -16.38
C ASP A 50 -28.76 -0.24 -14.98
N PRO A 51 -29.90 -0.68 -14.43
CA PRO A 51 -29.97 -1.22 -13.08
C PRO A 51 -29.15 -2.51 -12.91
N THR A 52 -28.70 -3.14 -13.99
CA THR A 52 -27.84 -4.34 -13.93
C THR A 52 -26.37 -4.05 -13.72
N LEU A 53 -25.90 -2.82 -14.02
CA LEU A 53 -24.49 -2.45 -13.89
C LEU A 53 -24.07 -2.25 -12.43
N LEU A 54 -24.96 -1.70 -11.60
CA LEU A 54 -24.67 -1.40 -10.20
C LEU A 54 -24.39 -2.67 -9.38
N PRO A 55 -25.24 -3.72 -9.37
CA PRO A 55 -24.95 -4.97 -8.65
C PRO A 55 -23.65 -5.65 -9.10
N PHE A 56 -23.34 -5.57 -10.40
CA PHE A 56 -22.08 -6.12 -10.94
C PHE A 56 -20.87 -5.33 -10.44
N LEU A 57 -20.94 -4.00 -10.48
CA LEU A 57 -19.88 -3.15 -9.98
C LEU A 57 -19.68 -3.32 -8.46
N THR A 58 -20.77 -3.39 -7.69
CA THR A 58 -20.73 -3.71 -6.25
C THR A 58 -20.02 -5.03 -5.99
N SER A 59 -20.31 -6.05 -6.81
CA SER A 59 -19.67 -7.37 -6.69
C SER A 59 -18.17 -7.30 -6.96
N LEU A 60 -17.76 -6.60 -8.02
CA LEU A 60 -16.34 -6.39 -8.31
C LEU A 60 -15.64 -5.63 -7.19
N ARG A 61 -16.29 -4.60 -6.61
CA ARG A 61 -15.75 -3.87 -5.46
C ARG A 61 -15.57 -4.76 -4.24
N ILE A 62 -16.54 -5.64 -3.92
CA ILE A 62 -16.40 -6.61 -2.82
C ILE A 62 -15.23 -7.56 -3.08
N ILE A 63 -15.13 -8.11 -4.29
CA ILE A 63 -14.03 -9.02 -4.67
C ILE A 63 -12.68 -8.32 -4.53
N MET A 64 -12.59 -7.10 -5.08
CA MET A 64 -11.37 -6.30 -5.11
C MET A 64 -11.10 -5.53 -3.83
N ALA A 65 -12.01 -5.52 -2.85
CA ALA A 65 -11.83 -4.80 -1.59
C ALA A 65 -10.59 -5.31 -0.86
N SER A 66 -9.84 -4.39 -0.27
CA SER A 66 -8.79 -4.71 0.68
C SER A 66 -9.42 -5.37 1.90
N ASP A 67 -8.59 -6.13 2.59
CA ASP A 67 -9.02 -6.78 3.81
C ASP A 67 -9.39 -5.79 4.93
N GLU A 68 -8.80 -4.60 4.89
CA GLU A 68 -9.17 -3.47 5.76
C GLU A 68 -10.57 -2.96 5.44
N GLU A 69 -10.90 -2.75 4.16
CA GLU A 69 -12.23 -2.29 3.77
C GLU A 69 -13.31 -3.30 4.17
N ILE A 70 -13.03 -4.60 4.05
CA ILE A 70 -13.92 -5.64 4.56
C ILE A 70 -14.05 -5.55 6.09
N TYR A 71 -12.94 -5.40 6.81
CA TYR A 71 -12.92 -5.29 8.28
C TYR A 71 -13.74 -4.11 8.83
N PHE A 72 -13.82 -2.99 8.11
CA PHE A 72 -14.63 -1.83 8.51
C PHE A 72 -16.03 -1.80 7.87
N SER A 73 -16.39 -2.79 7.05
CA SER A 73 -17.72 -2.87 6.44
C SER A 73 -18.72 -3.57 7.35
N GLU A 74 -20.00 -3.29 7.14
CA GLU A 74 -21.07 -3.99 7.86
C GLU A 74 -21.11 -5.48 7.48
N PRO A 75 -21.19 -6.39 8.46
CA PRO A 75 -21.30 -7.82 8.18
C PRO A 75 -22.52 -8.12 7.30
N ASP A 76 -22.35 -9.00 6.32
CA ASP A 76 -23.43 -9.51 5.46
C ASP A 76 -24.16 -8.44 4.63
N SER A 77 -23.68 -7.20 4.60
CA SER A 77 -24.26 -6.09 3.83
C SER A 77 -23.35 -5.66 2.68
N ALA A 78 -23.90 -5.66 1.46
CA ALA A 78 -23.22 -5.13 0.28
C ALA A 78 -23.36 -3.60 0.14
N GLU A 79 -24.11 -2.95 1.02
CA GLU A 79 -24.44 -1.52 0.90
C GLU A 79 -23.18 -0.64 0.92
N SER A 80 -22.21 -1.00 1.77
CA SER A 80 -20.89 -0.33 1.87
C SER A 80 -20.12 -0.29 0.53
N PHE A 81 -20.41 -1.22 -0.39
CA PHE A 81 -19.72 -1.35 -1.68
C PHE A 81 -20.54 -0.84 -2.88
N SER A 82 -21.76 -0.35 -2.62
CA SER A 82 -22.64 0.20 -3.66
C SER A 82 -22.24 1.60 -4.11
N HIS A 83 -21.43 2.30 -3.31
CA HIS A 83 -20.96 3.66 -3.56
C HIS A 83 -19.47 3.71 -3.96
N GLU A 84 -18.96 4.91 -4.21
CA GLU A 84 -17.52 5.13 -4.46
C GLU A 84 -16.67 4.53 -3.33
N MET A 85 -15.72 3.67 -3.71
CA MET A 85 -14.75 3.09 -2.79
C MET A 85 -13.50 3.95 -2.68
N ARG A 86 -12.55 3.53 -1.84
CA ARG A 86 -11.21 4.13 -1.83
C ARG A 86 -10.58 4.05 -3.23
N PRO A 87 -9.75 5.04 -3.61
CA PRO A 87 -9.17 5.09 -4.95
C PRO A 87 -8.41 3.83 -5.37
N ASP A 88 -7.71 3.15 -4.44
CA ASP A 88 -6.97 1.93 -4.72
C ASP A 88 -7.89 0.77 -5.11
N THR A 89 -9.08 0.68 -4.52
CA THR A 89 -10.11 -0.31 -4.87
C THR A 89 -10.70 -0.04 -6.24
N GLU A 90 -11.06 1.22 -6.53
CA GLU A 90 -11.54 1.60 -7.86
C GLU A 90 -10.46 1.34 -8.94
N LEU A 91 -9.19 1.54 -8.60
CA LEU A 91 -8.07 1.23 -9.49
C LEU A 91 -7.91 -0.29 -9.69
N ARG A 92 -8.04 -1.11 -8.65
CA ARG A 92 -8.04 -2.58 -8.77
C ARG A 92 -9.20 -3.09 -9.62
N VAL A 93 -10.39 -2.51 -9.48
CA VAL A 93 -11.54 -2.80 -10.33
C VAL A 93 -11.24 -2.42 -11.78
N TRP A 94 -10.68 -1.23 -12.04
CA TRP A 94 -10.22 -0.82 -13.37
C TRP A 94 -9.23 -1.82 -13.96
N LYS A 95 -8.16 -2.18 -13.23
CA LYS A 95 -7.15 -3.14 -13.69
C LYS A 95 -7.76 -4.49 -14.04
N TRP A 96 -8.68 -4.99 -13.22
CA TRP A 96 -9.38 -6.23 -13.51
C TRP A 96 -10.25 -6.13 -14.77
N LEU A 97 -11.02 -5.06 -14.92
CA LEU A 97 -11.84 -4.82 -16.12
C LEU A 97 -10.96 -4.67 -17.36
N ASN A 98 -9.87 -3.91 -17.23
CA ASN A 98 -8.88 -3.72 -18.26
C ASN A 98 -7.96 -4.92 -18.45
N LYS A 99 -8.14 -6.04 -17.74
CA LYS A 99 -7.51 -7.33 -18.08
C LYS A 99 -8.51 -8.31 -18.68
N ASN A 100 -9.74 -8.34 -18.16
CA ASN A 100 -10.70 -9.41 -18.45
C ASN A 100 -11.84 -9.01 -19.41
N VAL A 101 -12.08 -7.72 -19.63
CA VAL A 101 -13.21 -7.24 -20.47
C VAL A 101 -12.70 -6.58 -21.75
N ASN A 102 -12.95 -7.23 -22.90
CA ASN A 102 -12.42 -6.80 -24.20
C ASN A 102 -13.10 -5.54 -24.76
N SER A 103 -14.39 -5.34 -24.52
CA SER A 103 -15.10 -4.16 -25.03
C SER A 103 -14.86 -2.93 -24.17
N ASP A 104 -14.75 -1.75 -24.79
CA ASP A 104 -14.82 -0.44 -24.11
C ASP A 104 -16.27 -0.06 -23.79
N GLY A 105 -16.94 -0.98 -23.11
CA GLY A 105 -18.33 -0.88 -22.74
C GLY A 105 -18.61 0.14 -21.62
N PRO A 106 -19.89 0.31 -21.27
CA PRO A 106 -20.35 1.30 -20.28
C PRO A 106 -19.68 1.13 -18.91
N LEU A 107 -19.34 -0.09 -18.51
CA LEU A 107 -18.76 -0.38 -17.20
C LEU A 107 -17.32 0.17 -17.06
N LYS A 108 -16.49 -0.02 -18.10
CA LYS A 108 -15.15 0.58 -18.15
C LYS A 108 -15.25 2.10 -18.12
N ARG A 109 -16.18 2.67 -18.90
CA ARG A 109 -16.41 4.12 -18.93
C ARG A 109 -16.84 4.66 -17.57
N LEU A 110 -17.77 3.98 -16.89
CA LEU A 110 -18.23 4.36 -15.56
C LEU A 110 -17.08 4.40 -14.54
N ILE A 111 -16.20 3.39 -14.56
CA ILE A 111 -15.04 3.35 -13.66
C ILE A 111 -14.00 4.42 -14.01
N LEU A 112 -13.71 4.64 -15.30
CA LEU A 112 -12.83 5.72 -15.73
C LEU A 112 -13.37 7.10 -15.38
N ASP A 113 -14.69 7.33 -15.50
CA ASP A 113 -15.32 8.59 -15.09
C ASP A 113 -15.19 8.81 -13.57
N ARG A 114 -15.30 7.75 -12.76
CA ARG A 114 -15.04 7.81 -11.31
C ARG A 114 -13.58 8.11 -10.99
N LEU A 115 -12.64 7.43 -11.64
CA LEU A 115 -11.20 7.68 -11.46
C LEU A 115 -10.82 9.10 -11.87
N GLN A 116 -11.44 9.63 -12.93
CA GLN A 116 -11.31 11.05 -13.31
C GLN A 116 -11.80 11.97 -12.19
N GLU A 117 -12.99 11.72 -11.65
CA GLU A 117 -13.58 12.57 -10.60
C GLU A 117 -12.74 12.53 -9.32
N LEU A 118 -12.25 11.35 -8.93
CA LEU A 118 -11.32 11.17 -7.82
C LEU A 118 -10.02 11.94 -8.05
N CYS A 119 -9.41 11.81 -9.24
CA CYS A 119 -8.19 12.53 -9.57
C CYS A 119 -8.40 14.05 -9.48
N ILE A 120 -9.48 14.59 -10.07
CA ILE A 120 -9.76 16.04 -10.04
C ILE A 120 -10.02 16.54 -8.61
N ARG A 121 -10.80 15.81 -7.81
CA ARG A 121 -11.20 16.26 -6.47
C ARG A 121 -10.11 16.10 -5.41
N ARG A 122 -9.33 15.02 -5.49
CA ARG A 122 -8.42 14.60 -4.41
C ARG A 122 -6.94 14.78 -4.75
N ASN A 123 -6.59 15.00 -6.02
CA ASN A 123 -5.22 15.27 -6.42
C ASN A 123 -5.11 16.74 -6.86
N PRO A 124 -4.68 17.66 -5.95
CA PRO A 124 -4.42 19.03 -6.36
C PRO A 124 -3.33 18.99 -7.44
N GLN A 125 -3.70 19.33 -8.68
CA GLN A 125 -2.78 19.23 -9.81
C GLN A 125 -1.55 20.10 -9.57
N LYS A 126 -0.44 19.47 -9.20
CA LYS A 126 0.87 20.12 -9.13
C LYS A 126 1.28 20.47 -10.55
N LYS A 127 1.45 21.78 -10.80
CA LYS A 127 1.82 22.30 -12.11
C LYS A 127 3.27 22.76 -12.14
N ILE A 128 3.92 22.50 -13.25
CA ILE A 128 5.29 22.94 -13.53
C ILE A 128 5.34 24.48 -13.52
N GLY A 129 6.33 25.06 -12.82
CA GLY A 129 6.48 26.52 -12.69
C GLY A 129 5.65 27.21 -11.61
N THR A 130 4.67 26.53 -10.98
CA THR A 130 4.01 27.03 -9.75
C THR A 130 4.56 26.39 -8.49
N SER A 131 4.99 25.13 -8.56
CA SER A 131 5.45 24.38 -7.40
C SER A 131 6.74 23.57 -7.64
N GLY A 132 7.26 23.54 -8.86
CA GLY A 132 8.52 22.87 -9.16
C GLY A 132 9.32 23.51 -10.29
N GLU A 133 10.64 23.44 -10.15
CA GLU A 133 11.62 23.98 -11.09
C GLU A 133 12.09 22.90 -12.06
N ILE A 134 12.10 23.21 -13.37
CA ILE A 134 12.60 22.29 -14.38
C ILE A 134 14.07 22.04 -14.13
N VAL A 135 14.44 20.76 -14.05
CA VAL A 135 15.82 20.34 -13.89
C VAL A 135 16.36 19.91 -15.25
N ASP A 136 17.42 20.57 -15.70
CA ASP A 136 18.22 20.11 -16.83
C ASP A 136 19.38 19.25 -16.30
N ASP A 137 19.11 17.95 -16.13
CA ASP A 137 20.06 16.95 -15.64
C ASP A 137 20.50 16.06 -16.82
N ASP A 138 21.77 16.18 -17.22
CA ASP A 138 22.36 15.43 -18.33
C ASP A 138 22.17 13.91 -18.19
N LYS A 139 22.27 13.37 -16.96
CA LYS A 139 22.12 11.92 -16.74
C LYS A 139 20.68 11.48 -17.01
N ILE A 140 19.72 12.30 -16.61
CA ILE A 140 18.30 12.04 -16.81
C ILE A 140 17.92 12.20 -18.27
N ASN A 141 18.45 13.22 -18.96
CA ASN A 141 18.27 13.38 -20.39
C ASN A 141 18.79 12.15 -21.15
N GLN A 142 19.96 11.62 -20.76
CA GLN A 142 20.51 10.39 -21.32
C GLN A 142 19.64 9.16 -21.01
N LEU A 143 19.09 9.05 -19.80
CA LEU A 143 18.15 7.96 -19.46
C LEU A 143 16.87 8.02 -20.30
N LEU A 144 16.28 9.21 -20.49
CA LEU A 144 15.10 9.39 -21.32
C LEU A 144 15.40 9.09 -22.79
N GLU A 145 16.57 9.48 -23.29
CA GLU A 145 17.01 9.12 -24.64
C GLU A 145 17.23 7.61 -24.80
N TRP A 146 17.90 6.97 -23.84
CA TRP A 146 18.02 5.52 -23.77
C TRP A 146 16.64 4.85 -23.76
N GLY A 147 15.69 5.38 -22.98
CA GLY A 147 14.32 4.91 -22.93
C GLY A 147 13.62 5.00 -24.28
N ARG A 148 13.74 6.14 -24.99
CA ARG A 148 13.17 6.30 -26.34
C ARG A 148 13.78 5.36 -27.36
N ASN A 149 15.10 5.17 -27.32
CA ASN A 149 15.82 4.27 -28.23
C ASN A 149 15.43 2.80 -28.03
N ASN A 150 15.06 2.44 -26.81
CA ASN A 150 14.62 1.09 -26.45
C ASN A 150 13.09 0.91 -26.44
N GLY A 151 12.32 1.93 -26.85
CA GLY A 151 10.85 1.86 -26.92
C GLY A 151 10.12 2.00 -25.58
N VAL A 152 10.84 2.30 -24.49
CA VAL A 152 10.28 2.53 -23.15
C VAL A 152 9.41 3.77 -23.10
N VAL A 153 9.87 4.86 -23.71
CA VAL A 153 9.11 6.12 -23.81
C VAL A 153 8.61 6.27 -25.26
N PRO A 154 7.30 6.31 -25.52
CA PRO A 154 6.77 6.54 -26.85
C PRO A 154 7.27 7.86 -27.46
N ARG A 155 7.48 7.88 -28.78
CA ARG A 155 8.12 9.02 -29.48
C ARG A 155 7.27 10.29 -29.47
N ASP A 156 5.96 10.12 -29.37
CA ASP A 156 4.94 11.17 -29.34
C ASP A 156 4.68 11.69 -27.92
N VAL A 157 5.24 11.05 -26.88
CA VAL A 157 5.12 11.49 -25.50
C VAL A 157 6.30 12.38 -25.12
N GLN A 158 6.00 13.61 -24.71
CA GLN A 158 6.98 14.54 -24.17
C GLN A 158 6.85 14.64 -22.65
N LEU A 159 7.93 14.28 -21.96
CA LEU A 159 8.05 14.35 -20.51
C LEU A 159 9.03 15.45 -20.12
N LYS A 160 8.77 16.10 -18.99
CA LYS A 160 9.69 16.99 -18.31
C LYS A 160 9.95 16.49 -16.90
N ILE A 161 11.13 16.79 -16.39
CA ILE A 161 11.52 16.45 -15.02
C ILE A 161 11.68 17.75 -14.25
N ALA A 162 11.10 17.82 -13.07
CA ALA A 162 11.16 18.99 -12.20
C ALA A 162 11.40 18.56 -10.75
N ASN A 163 12.06 19.41 -9.96
CA ASN A 163 12.24 19.23 -8.53
C ASN A 163 11.23 20.08 -7.75
N PHE A 164 10.77 19.53 -6.62
CA PHE A 164 9.85 20.13 -5.67
C PHE A 164 10.52 20.16 -4.30
N ASP A 165 10.30 21.24 -3.56
CA ASP A 165 10.87 21.41 -2.22
C ASP A 165 10.46 20.29 -1.24
N GLU A 166 9.25 19.71 -1.40
CA GLU A 166 8.72 18.70 -0.47
C GLU A 166 8.73 17.25 -0.99
N HIS A 167 8.84 17.03 -2.31
CA HIS A 167 8.65 15.70 -2.93
C HIS A 167 9.84 15.27 -3.80
N GLY A 168 10.92 16.05 -3.79
CA GLY A 168 12.06 15.81 -4.65
C GLY A 168 11.70 15.86 -6.13
N ARG A 169 12.20 14.91 -6.90
CA ARG A 169 12.06 14.86 -8.35
C ARG A 169 10.71 14.27 -8.77
N GLY A 170 10.04 14.90 -9.72
CA GLY A 170 8.78 14.40 -10.32
C GLY A 170 8.79 14.44 -11.85
N VAL A 171 7.88 13.66 -12.46
CA VAL A 171 7.69 13.58 -13.92
C VAL A 171 6.46 14.40 -14.32
N PHE A 172 6.58 15.20 -15.36
CA PHE A 172 5.53 16.12 -15.83
C PHE A 172 5.19 15.85 -17.28
N SER A 173 3.91 15.93 -17.60
CA SER A 173 3.49 15.95 -19.00
C SER A 173 3.82 17.30 -19.63
N ALA A 174 4.48 17.31 -20.80
CA ALA A 174 4.66 18.52 -21.59
C ALA A 174 3.44 18.83 -22.49
N ASP A 175 2.49 17.90 -22.57
CA ASP A 175 1.32 17.95 -23.44
C ASP A 175 0.03 17.68 -22.67
N HIS A 176 -1.11 17.97 -23.29
CA HIS A 176 -2.39 17.47 -22.78
C HIS A 176 -2.48 15.97 -23.09
N LEU A 177 -2.87 15.17 -22.10
CA LEU A 177 -3.00 13.73 -22.26
C LEU A 177 -4.47 13.33 -22.13
N GLU A 178 -4.96 12.59 -23.11
CA GLU A 178 -6.26 11.95 -23.07
C GLU A 178 -6.23 10.69 -22.20
N ARG A 179 -7.41 10.17 -21.83
CA ARG A 179 -7.48 8.89 -21.11
C ARG A 179 -6.92 7.75 -21.96
N ASP A 180 -6.37 6.74 -21.28
CA ASP A 180 -5.72 5.58 -21.88
C ASP A 180 -4.53 5.91 -22.82
N THR A 181 -3.95 7.12 -22.68
CA THR A 181 -2.69 7.46 -23.34
C THR A 181 -1.56 6.65 -22.70
N SER A 182 -0.84 5.88 -23.53
CA SER A 182 0.34 5.12 -23.11
C SER A 182 1.52 6.06 -22.88
N ILE A 183 2.01 6.13 -21.64
CA ILE A 183 3.12 7.00 -21.23
C ILE A 183 4.44 6.23 -21.20
N PHE A 184 4.40 4.98 -20.75
CA PHE A 184 5.55 4.09 -20.77
C PHE A 184 5.17 2.70 -21.30
N GLN A 185 6.09 2.07 -22.03
CA GLN A 185 5.96 0.71 -22.56
C GLN A 185 7.28 -0.03 -22.33
N LEU A 186 7.47 -0.65 -21.15
CA LEU A 186 8.69 -1.38 -20.84
C LEU A 186 8.68 -2.77 -21.47
N PRO A 187 9.58 -3.09 -22.40
CA PRO A 187 9.83 -4.47 -22.78
C PRO A 187 10.32 -5.28 -21.57
N TYR A 188 9.86 -6.52 -21.44
CA TYR A 188 10.09 -7.39 -20.30
C TYR A 188 11.57 -7.59 -19.99
N HIS A 189 12.41 -7.70 -21.03
CA HIS A 189 13.86 -7.88 -20.87
C HIS A 189 14.59 -6.66 -20.29
N LEU A 190 13.95 -5.48 -20.24
CA LEU A 190 14.48 -4.28 -19.60
C LEU A 190 13.97 -4.12 -18.16
N ILE A 191 12.99 -4.93 -17.74
CA ILE A 191 12.53 -4.98 -16.35
C ILE A 191 13.56 -5.77 -15.54
N ILE A 192 14.06 -5.17 -14.46
CA ILE A 192 15.01 -5.81 -13.56
C ILE A 192 14.20 -6.61 -12.53
N ASN A 193 14.17 -7.92 -12.68
CA ASN A 193 13.50 -8.84 -11.76
C ASN A 193 14.28 -10.17 -11.66
N ILE A 194 13.80 -11.09 -10.82
CA ILE A 194 14.45 -12.39 -10.62
C ILE A 194 14.60 -13.19 -11.93
N GLU A 195 13.62 -13.14 -12.82
CA GLU A 195 13.67 -13.89 -14.07
C GLU A 195 14.69 -13.31 -15.06
N THR A 196 14.76 -11.97 -15.16
CA THR A 196 15.78 -11.29 -15.95
C THR A 196 17.17 -11.59 -15.41
N ALA A 197 17.35 -11.62 -14.09
CA ALA A 197 18.60 -12.04 -13.46
C ALA A 197 18.97 -13.48 -13.86
N MET A 198 18.03 -14.42 -13.77
CA MET A 198 18.25 -15.84 -14.13
C MET A 198 18.56 -16.06 -15.62
N LYS A 199 18.14 -15.15 -16.51
CA LYS A 199 18.41 -15.19 -17.95
C LYS A 199 19.66 -14.38 -18.36
N SER A 200 20.30 -13.68 -17.42
CA SER A 200 21.49 -12.87 -17.67
C SER A 200 22.72 -13.73 -17.97
N GLU A 201 23.85 -13.08 -18.32
CA GLU A 201 25.14 -13.77 -18.49
C GLU A 201 25.64 -14.47 -17.21
N HIS A 202 25.13 -14.09 -16.04
CA HIS A 202 25.43 -14.72 -14.75
C HIS A 202 24.27 -15.61 -14.26
N GLY A 203 23.32 -15.96 -15.14
CA GLY A 203 22.15 -16.76 -14.80
C GLY A 203 22.46 -18.10 -14.13
N GLN A 204 23.53 -18.78 -14.56
CA GLN A 204 23.96 -20.04 -13.95
C GLN A 204 24.36 -19.87 -12.47
N LEU A 205 25.12 -18.82 -12.15
CA LEU A 205 25.47 -18.47 -10.76
C LEU A 205 24.20 -18.28 -9.92
N PHE A 206 23.22 -17.55 -10.43
CA PHE A 206 21.98 -17.28 -9.69
C PHE A 206 21.12 -18.54 -9.51
N GLN A 207 21.09 -19.44 -10.49
CA GLN A 207 20.43 -20.74 -10.36
C GLN A 207 21.10 -21.62 -9.31
N GLU A 208 22.43 -21.62 -9.26
CA GLU A 208 23.21 -22.31 -8.23
C GLU A 208 22.88 -21.75 -6.84
N LEU A 209 22.92 -20.42 -6.65
CA LEU A 209 22.58 -19.78 -5.38
C LEU A 209 21.15 -20.05 -4.93
N SER A 210 20.18 -20.02 -5.86
CA SER A 210 18.79 -20.36 -5.56
C SER A 210 18.65 -21.82 -5.10
N SER A 211 19.36 -22.74 -5.75
CA SER A 211 19.38 -24.17 -5.37
C SER A 211 20.03 -24.40 -4.01
N GLU A 212 20.99 -23.56 -3.63
CA GLU A 212 21.61 -23.53 -2.29
C GLU A 212 20.73 -22.86 -1.21
N GLY A 213 19.53 -22.38 -1.58
CA GLY A 213 18.55 -21.79 -0.65
C GLY A 213 18.64 -20.27 -0.49
N THR A 214 19.41 -19.59 -1.34
CA THR A 214 19.44 -18.11 -1.36
C THR A 214 18.10 -17.57 -1.84
N HIS A 215 17.54 -16.63 -1.09
CA HIS A 215 16.25 -16.02 -1.41
C HIS A 215 16.31 -15.17 -2.69
N GLU A 216 15.23 -15.14 -3.47
CA GLU A 216 15.14 -14.43 -4.75
C GLU A 216 15.46 -12.94 -4.63
N ASP A 217 14.96 -12.26 -3.58
CA ASP A 217 15.30 -10.85 -3.33
C ASP A 217 16.82 -10.66 -3.19
N MET A 218 17.53 -11.55 -2.48
CA MET A 218 18.99 -11.44 -2.33
C MET A 218 19.71 -11.68 -3.65
N ILE A 219 19.25 -12.62 -4.46
CA ILE A 219 19.77 -12.84 -5.82
C ILE A 219 19.59 -11.58 -6.66
N LEU A 220 18.44 -10.92 -6.54
CA LEU A 220 18.14 -9.69 -7.27
C LEU A 220 19.03 -8.52 -6.81
N LEU A 221 19.33 -8.41 -5.52
CA LEU A 221 20.32 -7.43 -5.02
C LEU A 221 21.72 -7.68 -5.59
N LEU A 222 22.17 -8.95 -5.64
CA LEU A 222 23.44 -9.30 -6.27
C LEU A 222 23.46 -8.96 -7.76
N PHE A 223 22.35 -9.21 -8.47
CA PHE A 223 22.21 -8.83 -9.87
C PHE A 223 22.32 -7.32 -10.08
N ILE A 224 21.64 -6.51 -9.25
CA ILE A 224 21.74 -5.05 -9.26
C ILE A 224 23.19 -4.60 -9.03
N LEU A 225 23.89 -5.18 -8.05
CA LEU A 225 25.28 -4.85 -7.75
C LEU A 225 26.23 -5.17 -8.90
N LEU A 226 26.09 -6.36 -9.50
CA LEU A 226 26.90 -6.78 -10.64
C LEU A 226 26.64 -5.90 -11.87
N GLU A 227 25.38 -5.59 -12.18
CA GLU A 227 25.03 -4.71 -13.29
C GLU A 227 25.53 -3.28 -13.08
N LYS A 228 25.40 -2.72 -11.87
CA LYS A 228 25.99 -1.42 -11.54
C LYS A 228 27.51 -1.42 -11.72
N ASN A 229 28.20 -2.47 -11.29
CA ASN A 229 29.66 -2.57 -11.36
C ASN A 229 30.19 -2.73 -12.79
N LYS A 230 29.39 -3.21 -13.75
CA LYS A 230 29.75 -3.24 -15.18
C LYS A 230 29.89 -1.84 -15.78
N GLY A 231 29.33 -0.81 -15.15
CA GLY A 231 29.36 0.54 -15.68
C GLY A 231 28.75 0.58 -17.08
N ARG A 232 29.48 1.15 -18.05
CA ARG A 232 28.98 1.36 -19.43
C ARG A 232 28.68 0.08 -20.21
N ASP A 233 29.18 -1.06 -19.75
CA ASP A 233 28.89 -2.35 -20.37
C ASP A 233 27.51 -2.90 -19.95
N SER A 234 26.87 -2.32 -18.93
CA SER A 234 25.51 -2.68 -18.53
C SER A 234 24.45 -2.09 -19.45
N THR A 235 23.47 -2.91 -19.82
CA THR A 235 22.23 -2.46 -20.49
C THR A 235 21.53 -1.33 -19.72
N TRP A 236 21.63 -1.35 -18.38
CA TRP A 236 20.97 -0.40 -17.48
C TRP A 236 21.90 0.71 -16.98
N PHE A 237 23.05 0.94 -17.63
CA PHE A 237 24.02 1.95 -17.22
C PHE A 237 23.39 3.33 -16.95
N HIS A 238 22.62 3.86 -17.91
CA HIS A 238 21.99 5.17 -17.77
C HIS A 238 20.95 5.21 -16.64
N TYR A 239 20.32 4.08 -16.33
CA TYR A 239 19.40 3.99 -15.20
C TYR A 239 20.17 4.07 -13.87
N PHE A 240 21.21 3.24 -13.68
CA PHE A 240 22.00 3.28 -12.45
C PHE A 240 22.68 4.63 -12.18
N GLU A 241 23.09 5.33 -13.24
CA GLU A 241 23.68 6.67 -13.12
C GLU A 241 22.73 7.73 -12.56
N THR A 242 21.41 7.51 -12.68
CA THR A 242 20.37 8.42 -12.21
C THR A 242 19.83 8.10 -10.81
N LEU A 243 20.15 6.92 -10.28
CA LEU A 243 19.71 6.52 -8.95
C LEU A 243 20.44 7.33 -7.86
N PRO A 244 19.76 7.65 -6.74
CA PRO A 244 20.38 8.36 -5.64
C PRO A 244 21.52 7.53 -5.05
N GLN A 245 22.66 8.18 -4.79
CA GLN A 245 23.77 7.54 -4.07
C GLN A 245 23.45 7.43 -2.56
N ASP A 246 22.76 8.44 -2.03
CA ASP A 246 22.29 8.49 -0.66
C ASP A 246 20.75 8.51 -0.67
N PRO A 247 20.08 7.35 -0.79
CA PRO A 247 18.63 7.29 -0.80
C PRO A 247 18.08 7.71 0.56
N ASN A 248 17.12 8.64 0.58
CA ASN A 248 16.42 8.97 1.82
C ASN A 248 15.39 7.87 2.11
N ILE A 249 15.74 6.87 2.93
CA ILE A 249 14.86 5.79 3.39
C ILE A 249 15.31 5.36 4.78
N ALA A 250 14.34 5.02 5.64
CA ALA A 250 14.60 4.66 7.04
C ALA A 250 15.70 3.60 7.23
N LEU A 251 15.84 2.65 6.29
CA LEU A 251 16.87 1.61 6.35
C LEU A 251 18.30 2.17 6.38
N VAL A 252 18.56 3.32 5.75
CA VAL A 252 19.91 3.92 5.70
C VAL A 252 20.14 5.01 6.74
N TYR A 253 19.14 5.32 7.57
CA TYR A 253 19.23 6.34 8.61
C TYR A 253 20.47 6.20 9.48
N ASN A 254 21.13 7.33 9.71
CA ASN A 254 22.29 7.40 10.57
C ASN A 254 21.84 7.39 12.05
N LEU A 255 22.80 7.42 12.99
CA LEU A 255 22.47 7.37 14.42
C LEU A 255 21.61 8.55 14.87
N SER A 256 21.88 9.75 14.35
CA SER A 256 21.09 10.96 14.65
C SER A 256 19.65 10.81 14.18
N ASP A 257 19.44 10.35 12.95
CA ASP A 257 18.09 10.17 12.40
C ASP A 257 17.34 9.06 13.18
N LEU A 258 18.03 7.99 13.58
CA LEU A 258 17.44 6.94 14.42
C LEU A 258 17.08 7.42 15.82
N MET A 259 17.85 8.35 16.41
CA MET A 259 17.51 8.96 17.69
C MET A 259 16.25 9.82 17.59
N SER A 260 15.94 10.38 16.40
CA SER A 260 14.65 11.03 16.16
C SER A 260 13.47 10.05 16.10
N LEU A 261 13.70 8.75 16.26
CA LEU A 261 12.65 7.73 16.35
C LEU A 261 12.59 7.09 17.74
N ASP A 262 13.27 7.67 18.74
CA ASP A 262 13.30 7.13 20.10
C ASP A 262 11.87 7.03 20.68
N GLY A 263 11.64 5.95 21.44
CA GLY A 263 10.32 5.57 21.96
C GLY A 263 9.36 4.97 20.94
N LEU A 264 9.64 5.04 19.63
CA LEU A 264 8.80 4.40 18.61
C LEU A 264 9.27 2.96 18.35
N PRO A 265 8.36 1.97 18.27
CA PRO A 265 8.69 0.59 17.88
C PRO A 265 9.45 0.50 16.55
N LEU A 266 9.23 1.50 15.69
CA LEU A 266 9.88 1.65 14.39
C LEU A 266 11.41 1.63 14.45
N MET A 267 12.00 2.24 15.48
CA MET A 267 13.46 2.33 15.61
C MET A 267 14.07 0.93 15.70
N MET A 268 13.49 0.06 16.52
CA MET A 268 13.96 -1.32 16.68
C MET A 268 13.79 -2.14 15.40
N GLU A 269 12.67 -1.97 14.68
CA GLU A 269 12.47 -2.65 13.40
C GLU A 269 13.54 -2.30 12.36
N ILE A 270 13.94 -1.02 12.30
CA ILE A 270 15.00 -0.56 11.40
C ILE A 270 16.35 -1.16 11.81
N LEU A 271 16.67 -1.14 13.11
CA LEU A 271 17.92 -1.73 13.63
C LEU A 271 18.02 -3.23 13.33
N ASP A 272 16.94 -3.97 13.55
CA ASP A 272 16.87 -5.41 13.28
C ASP A 272 17.06 -5.70 11.78
N ALA A 273 16.45 -4.90 10.90
CA ALA A 273 16.65 -5.04 9.46
C ALA A 273 18.08 -4.75 9.01
N LYS A 274 18.72 -3.71 9.57
CA LYS A 274 20.12 -3.37 9.28
C LYS A 274 21.07 -4.48 9.72
N GLU A 275 20.84 -5.02 10.92
CA GLU A 275 21.65 -6.10 11.48
C GLU A 275 21.45 -7.41 10.70
N ALA A 276 20.21 -7.76 10.36
CA ALA A 276 19.95 -8.93 9.53
C ALA A 276 20.65 -8.80 8.17
N LEU A 277 20.54 -7.66 7.48
CA LEU A 277 21.22 -7.43 6.20
C LEU A 277 22.75 -7.54 6.34
N ARG A 278 23.31 -7.08 7.46
CA ARG A 278 24.74 -7.20 7.75
C ARG A 278 25.16 -8.66 7.91
N GLN A 279 24.40 -9.45 8.65
CA GLN A 279 24.67 -10.89 8.80
C GLN A 279 24.60 -11.64 7.47
N TYR A 280 23.68 -11.24 6.58
CA TYR A 280 23.64 -11.78 5.21
C TYR A 280 24.90 -11.40 4.42
N HIS A 281 25.37 -10.15 4.54
CA HIS A 281 26.61 -9.71 3.87
C HIS A 281 27.82 -10.55 4.35
N GLU A 282 28.01 -10.62 5.67
CA GLU A 282 29.15 -11.28 6.30
C GLU A 282 29.18 -12.79 6.06
N SER A 283 28.03 -13.43 5.86
CA SER A 283 27.95 -14.86 5.55
C SER A 283 28.08 -15.17 4.05
N LEU A 284 27.49 -14.35 3.19
CA LEU A 284 27.37 -14.65 1.76
C LEU A 284 28.60 -14.21 0.96
N PHE A 285 29.08 -12.98 1.16
CA PHE A 285 30.11 -12.38 0.32
C PHE A 285 31.48 -13.07 0.41
N PRO A 286 31.93 -13.59 1.57
CA PRO A 286 33.15 -14.40 1.63
C PRO A 286 33.07 -15.65 0.76
N SER A 287 31.93 -16.37 0.80
CA SER A 287 31.74 -17.57 -0.02
C SER A 287 31.67 -17.24 -1.52
N LEU A 288 30.98 -16.15 -1.87
CA LEU A 288 30.96 -15.64 -3.26
C LEU A 288 32.35 -15.28 -3.75
N SER A 289 33.18 -14.65 -2.91
CA SER A 289 34.54 -14.25 -3.26
C SER A 289 35.46 -15.45 -3.46
N GLU A 290 35.27 -16.52 -2.69
CA GLU A 290 36.02 -17.77 -2.85
C GLU A 290 35.59 -18.54 -4.12
N LYS A 291 34.28 -18.70 -4.35
CA LYS A 291 33.75 -19.46 -5.48
C LYS A 291 33.88 -18.72 -6.82
N TYR A 292 33.67 -17.39 -6.82
CA TYR A 292 33.60 -16.56 -8.03
C TYR A 292 34.46 -15.29 -7.94
N PRO A 293 35.79 -15.40 -7.71
CA PRO A 293 36.68 -14.27 -7.43
C PRO A 293 36.79 -13.22 -8.55
N LYS A 294 36.37 -13.55 -9.77
CA LYS A 294 36.31 -12.60 -10.90
C LYS A 294 35.07 -11.69 -10.83
N LEU A 295 33.94 -12.22 -10.37
CA LEU A 295 32.68 -11.49 -10.26
C LEU A 295 32.58 -10.78 -8.91
N PHE A 296 33.07 -11.43 -7.85
CA PHE A 296 33.17 -10.90 -6.51
C PHE A 296 34.63 -10.90 -6.04
N PRO A 297 35.49 -10.00 -6.56
CA PRO A 297 36.83 -9.81 -5.99
C PRO A 297 36.80 -9.60 -4.46
N ALA A 298 37.81 -10.09 -3.75
CA ALA A 298 37.91 -9.86 -2.32
C ALA A 298 37.87 -8.36 -1.99
N ASN A 299 37.04 -7.97 -1.03
CA ASN A 299 36.76 -6.58 -0.64
C ASN A 299 36.04 -5.72 -1.70
N SER A 300 35.58 -6.31 -2.80
CA SER A 300 34.58 -5.65 -3.66
C SER A 300 33.19 -5.96 -3.11
N PHE A 301 32.32 -4.96 -3.05
CA PHE A 301 31.00 -4.98 -2.40
C PHE A 301 31.07 -5.04 -0.88
N GLN A 302 31.17 -3.87 -0.25
CA GLN A 302 31.08 -3.71 1.21
C GLN A 302 29.62 -3.77 1.67
N TYR A 303 29.41 -3.78 2.99
CA TYR A 303 28.06 -3.75 3.56
C TYR A 303 27.25 -2.57 3.02
N GLU A 304 27.89 -1.41 2.84
CA GLU A 304 27.28 -0.20 2.32
C GLU A 304 26.77 -0.36 0.88
N ASP A 305 27.44 -1.15 0.05
CA ASP A 305 26.98 -1.46 -1.31
C ASP A 305 25.69 -2.29 -1.27
N LEU A 306 25.65 -3.32 -0.42
CA LEU A 306 24.45 -4.15 -0.24
C LEU A 306 23.30 -3.33 0.37
N LEU A 307 23.59 -2.49 1.36
CA LEU A 307 22.65 -1.57 1.98
C LEU A 307 22.07 -0.60 0.96
N TRP A 308 22.91 -0.04 0.07
CA TRP A 308 22.47 0.81 -1.03
C TRP A 308 21.56 0.06 -2.00
N ALA A 309 21.96 -1.13 -2.47
CA ALA A 309 21.15 -1.92 -3.39
C ALA A 309 19.79 -2.27 -2.79
N ARG A 310 19.78 -2.59 -1.49
CA ARG A 310 18.57 -2.86 -0.73
C ARG A 310 17.67 -1.63 -0.63
N ALA A 311 18.23 -0.48 -0.28
CA ALA A 311 17.52 0.79 -0.15
C ALA A 311 16.88 1.24 -1.48
N ILE A 312 17.62 1.14 -2.59
CA ILE A 312 17.09 1.38 -3.93
C ILE A 312 15.93 0.43 -4.22
N PHE A 313 16.11 -0.86 -3.95
CA PHE A 313 15.11 -1.85 -4.27
C PHE A 313 13.82 -1.68 -3.47
N ASP A 314 13.92 -1.37 -2.18
CA ASP A 314 12.77 -1.17 -1.31
C ASP A 314 12.00 0.12 -1.68
N SER A 315 12.72 1.21 -2.03
CA SER A 315 12.10 2.51 -2.38
C SER A 315 11.56 2.62 -3.80
N ARG A 316 12.03 1.79 -4.73
CA ARG A 316 11.68 1.88 -6.18
C ARG A 316 11.05 0.61 -6.74
N GLY A 317 10.94 -0.43 -5.93
CA GLY A 317 10.42 -1.72 -6.31
C GLY A 317 8.92 -1.74 -6.54
N PHE A 318 8.49 -2.39 -7.62
CA PHE A 318 7.09 -2.70 -7.94
C PHE A 318 6.85 -4.20 -7.77
N SER A 319 5.72 -4.59 -7.20
CA SER A 319 5.26 -5.99 -7.20
C SER A 319 4.22 -6.18 -8.31
N ILE A 320 4.57 -6.97 -9.33
CA ILE A 320 3.78 -7.11 -10.56
C ILE A 320 3.45 -8.58 -10.80
N ASP A 321 2.18 -8.88 -11.09
CA ASP A 321 1.75 -10.18 -11.62
C ASP A 321 1.62 -10.07 -13.15
N PHE A 322 2.48 -10.80 -13.86
CA PHE A 322 2.50 -10.84 -15.33
C PHE A 322 1.44 -11.79 -15.94
N GLY A 323 0.50 -12.29 -15.14
CA GLY A 323 -0.63 -13.09 -15.60
C GLY A 323 -0.60 -14.54 -15.14
N GLU A 324 0.42 -14.94 -14.39
CA GLU A 324 0.62 -16.31 -13.91
C GLU A 324 0.15 -16.50 -12.46
N GLY A 325 -0.41 -15.45 -11.84
CA GLY A 325 -0.84 -15.49 -10.43
C GLY A 325 0.33 -15.43 -9.45
N ARG A 326 1.52 -15.06 -9.94
CA ARG A 326 2.74 -14.89 -9.15
C ARG A 326 3.19 -13.44 -9.22
N LEU A 327 3.33 -12.81 -8.05
CA LEU A 327 3.92 -11.48 -7.93
C LEU A 327 5.44 -11.57 -8.03
N LEU A 328 6.02 -10.77 -8.92
CA LEU A 328 7.45 -10.57 -9.06
C LEU A 328 7.81 -9.17 -8.57
N ASN A 329 8.85 -9.07 -7.73
CA ASN A 329 9.43 -7.79 -7.39
C ASN A 329 10.34 -7.30 -8.54
N CYS A 330 10.12 -6.06 -8.99
CA CYS A 330 10.69 -5.51 -10.20
C CYS A 330 11.20 -4.09 -9.96
N LEU A 331 12.35 -3.72 -10.54
CA LEU A 331 12.66 -2.32 -10.84
C LEU A 331 12.27 -2.02 -12.28
N LEU A 332 11.66 -0.87 -12.49
CA LEU A 332 11.16 -0.41 -13.78
C LEU A 332 11.94 0.85 -14.20
N PRO A 333 13.06 0.70 -14.93
CA PRO A 333 13.83 1.84 -15.41
C PRO A 333 12.95 2.88 -16.09
N VAL A 334 13.21 4.17 -15.80
CA VAL A 334 12.42 5.34 -16.23
C VAL A 334 11.09 5.51 -15.49
N VAL A 335 10.33 4.44 -15.26
CA VAL A 335 8.99 4.50 -14.64
C VAL A 335 9.06 4.81 -13.15
N ASP A 336 10.09 4.33 -12.46
CA ASP A 336 10.32 4.54 -11.02
C ASP A 336 10.68 5.99 -10.65
N MET A 337 10.72 6.91 -11.61
CA MET A 337 10.79 8.36 -11.36
C MET A 337 9.41 8.96 -11.03
N LEU A 338 8.32 8.22 -11.23
CA LEU A 338 6.98 8.68 -10.90
C LEU A 338 6.80 8.72 -9.38
N ASN A 339 6.33 9.86 -8.88
CA ASN A 339 5.91 10.01 -7.50
C ASN A 339 4.55 9.33 -7.25
N THR A 340 4.17 9.25 -5.98
CA THR A 340 2.90 8.62 -5.58
C THR A 340 1.79 9.63 -5.35
N SER A 341 0.55 9.20 -5.61
CA SER A 341 -0.67 9.85 -5.14
C SER A 341 -1.72 8.79 -4.81
N ASN A 342 -2.54 9.08 -3.80
CA ASN A 342 -3.71 8.25 -3.49
C ASN A 342 -4.73 8.31 -4.64
N SER A 343 -4.75 9.36 -5.45
CA SER A 343 -5.62 9.48 -6.64
C SER A 343 -4.78 9.77 -7.89
N PRO A 344 -4.04 8.74 -8.38
CA PRO A 344 -3.02 8.93 -9.40
C PRO A 344 -3.59 9.20 -10.79
N GLN A 345 -2.80 9.87 -11.62
CA GLN A 345 -3.11 10.06 -13.04
C GLN A 345 -2.81 8.81 -13.86
N LEU A 346 -1.83 8.02 -13.42
CA LEU A 346 -1.29 6.88 -14.15
C LEU A 346 -1.56 5.56 -13.45
N GLU A 347 -1.62 4.50 -14.26
CA GLU A 347 -1.71 3.13 -13.79
C GLU A 347 -0.87 2.20 -14.67
N GLY A 348 -0.25 1.19 -14.05
CA GLY A 348 0.59 0.21 -14.73
C GLY A 348 0.00 -1.20 -14.72
N ASN A 349 0.02 -1.86 -15.88
CA ASN A 349 -0.36 -3.26 -16.09
C ASN A 349 0.52 -3.94 -17.15
N PRO A 350 0.68 -5.27 -17.10
CA PRO A 350 1.09 -6.04 -18.27
C PRO A 350 0.17 -5.74 -19.46
N SER A 351 0.75 -5.55 -20.63
CA SER A 351 0.03 -5.23 -21.85
C SER A 351 -0.86 -6.41 -22.26
N ARG A 352 -2.09 -6.10 -22.68
CA ARG A 352 -3.04 -7.09 -23.20
C ARG A 352 -2.55 -7.74 -24.48
N ASP A 353 -1.93 -6.94 -25.34
CA ASP A 353 -1.59 -7.32 -26.70
C ASP A 353 -0.24 -8.04 -26.79
N ASP A 354 0.59 -7.90 -25.76
CA ASP A 354 1.94 -8.47 -25.70
C ASP A 354 2.33 -8.70 -24.24
N ASP A 355 2.38 -9.97 -23.83
CA ASP A 355 2.80 -10.39 -22.48
C ASP A 355 4.24 -9.96 -22.14
N LYS A 356 5.01 -9.53 -23.14
CA LYS A 356 6.38 -9.04 -22.99
C LYS A 356 6.47 -7.54 -22.78
N ILE A 357 5.37 -6.83 -22.56
CA ILE A 357 5.41 -5.38 -22.32
C ILE A 357 4.65 -5.02 -21.03
N PHE A 358 5.28 -4.25 -20.15
CA PHE A 358 4.60 -3.56 -19.06
C PHE A 358 4.23 -2.15 -19.50
N ARG A 359 2.94 -1.84 -19.54
CA ARG A 359 2.41 -0.54 -19.99
C ARG A 359 1.99 0.29 -18.79
N VAL A 360 2.35 1.57 -18.82
CA VAL A 360 1.83 2.60 -17.91
C VAL A 360 1.01 3.59 -18.72
N SER A 361 -0.28 3.71 -18.40
CA SER A 361 -1.24 4.55 -19.12
C SER A 361 -1.96 5.51 -18.18
N THR A 362 -2.50 6.60 -18.74
CA THR A 362 -3.36 7.53 -18.01
C THR A 362 -4.75 6.95 -17.73
N VAL A 363 -5.25 7.06 -16.49
CA VAL A 363 -6.65 6.73 -16.14
C VAL A 363 -7.60 7.92 -16.21
N CYS A 364 -7.05 9.12 -16.33
CA CYS A 364 -7.79 10.36 -16.37
C CYS A 364 -7.13 11.35 -17.35
N GLN A 365 -7.91 12.27 -17.88
CA GLN A 365 -7.42 13.37 -18.69
C GLN A 365 -6.50 14.24 -17.82
N THR A 366 -5.31 14.51 -18.35
CA THR A 366 -4.26 15.24 -17.64
C THR A 366 -3.90 16.50 -18.41
N GLU A 367 -3.91 17.64 -17.73
CA GLU A 367 -3.56 18.92 -18.34
C GLU A 367 -2.06 19.01 -18.60
N LYS A 368 -1.69 19.79 -19.62
CA LYS A 368 -0.31 20.14 -19.89
C LYS A 368 0.37 20.76 -18.66
N GLY A 369 1.58 20.28 -18.36
CA GLY A 369 2.39 20.78 -17.25
C GLY A 369 2.02 20.18 -15.90
N THR A 370 1.13 19.17 -15.84
CA THR A 370 0.76 18.50 -14.59
C THR A 370 1.75 17.38 -14.25
N GLU A 371 2.02 17.19 -12.96
CA GLU A 371 2.76 16.04 -12.46
C GLU A 371 2.01 14.74 -12.78
N LEU A 372 2.75 13.73 -13.21
CA LEU A 372 2.27 12.38 -13.40
C LEU A 372 2.65 11.56 -12.19
N SER A 373 1.65 10.95 -11.55
CA SER A 373 1.84 10.07 -10.39
C SER A 373 1.18 8.72 -10.61
N VAL A 374 1.71 7.71 -9.90
CA VAL A 374 1.12 6.37 -9.75
C VAL A 374 0.66 6.18 -8.31
N SER A 375 -0.05 5.09 -8.01
CA SER A 375 -0.27 4.68 -6.62
C SER A 375 0.81 3.70 -6.20
N TYR A 376 1.63 4.02 -5.20
CA TYR A 376 2.54 3.03 -4.59
C TYR A 376 1.77 1.94 -3.84
N GLY A 377 0.60 2.29 -3.29
CA GLY A 377 -0.28 1.36 -2.59
C GLY A 377 -1.03 2.07 -1.47
N PRO A 378 -1.98 1.38 -0.82
CA PRO A 378 -2.73 1.89 0.32
C PRO A 378 -1.87 1.88 1.60
N TYR A 379 -0.75 2.61 1.57
CA TYR A 379 0.23 2.64 2.65
C TYR A 379 -0.04 3.78 3.62
N SER A 380 0.08 3.48 4.90
CA SER A 380 0.11 4.49 5.98
C SER A 380 1.38 5.33 5.89
N GLY A 381 1.38 6.51 6.51
CA GLY A 381 2.59 7.33 6.66
C GLY A 381 3.73 6.57 7.34
N ARG A 382 3.41 5.62 8.22
CA ARG A 382 4.41 4.70 8.79
C ARG A 382 5.11 3.85 7.74
N GLU A 383 4.34 3.20 6.87
CA GLU A 383 4.87 2.35 5.79
C GLU A 383 5.58 3.16 4.71
N LEU A 384 5.07 4.35 4.38
CA LEU A 384 5.70 5.26 3.44
C LEU A 384 7.06 5.74 3.95
N LEU A 385 7.18 6.07 5.24
CA LEU A 385 8.48 6.43 5.80
C LEU A 385 9.48 5.28 5.72
N LEU A 386 9.04 4.08 6.14
CA LEU A 386 9.92 2.91 6.20
C LEU A 386 10.47 2.52 4.84
N ASN A 387 9.59 2.53 3.82
CA ASN A 387 9.90 1.96 2.52
C ASN A 387 10.32 3.02 1.50
N TYR A 388 9.92 4.29 1.68
CA TYR A 388 10.11 5.34 0.68
C TYR A 388 10.71 6.64 1.25
N GLY A 389 10.86 6.75 2.58
CA GLY A 389 11.53 7.88 3.23
C GLY A 389 10.75 9.18 3.30
N PHE A 390 9.42 9.14 3.21
CA PHE A 390 8.58 10.33 3.37
C PHE A 390 7.27 10.02 4.09
N VAL A 391 6.66 11.04 4.67
CA VAL A 391 5.28 11.01 5.20
C VAL A 391 4.45 12.03 4.41
N PRO A 392 3.28 11.65 3.86
CA PRO A 392 2.46 12.58 3.10
C PRO A 392 1.97 13.76 3.94
N THR A 393 2.22 14.99 3.49
CA THR A 393 1.73 16.24 4.07
C THR A 393 0.42 16.67 3.40
N VAL A 394 -0.62 15.84 3.51
CA VAL A 394 -1.93 16.10 2.88
C VAL A 394 -2.88 16.76 3.88
N VAL A 395 -3.60 17.79 3.46
CA VAL A 395 -4.67 18.41 4.25
C VAL A 395 -5.74 17.35 4.58
N GLY A 396 -5.96 17.09 5.87
CA GLY A 396 -6.85 16.03 6.35
C GLY A 396 -6.16 14.68 6.61
N GLY A 397 -4.84 14.60 6.42
CA GLY A 397 -4.00 13.43 6.67
C GLY A 397 -4.12 12.35 5.58
N ASN A 398 -3.32 11.29 5.70
CA ASN A 398 -3.34 10.18 4.76
C ASN A 398 -4.49 9.21 5.11
N GLU A 399 -5.38 8.93 4.15
CA GLU A 399 -6.60 8.11 4.37
C GLU A 399 -6.33 6.62 4.70
N TYR A 400 -5.09 6.19 4.53
CA TYR A 400 -4.59 4.85 4.85
C TYR A 400 -3.86 4.78 6.19
N ASP A 401 -3.77 5.91 6.91
CA ASP A 401 -3.22 5.93 8.27
C ASP A 401 -4.09 5.14 9.22
N ARG A 402 -3.40 4.31 10.02
CA ARG A 402 -4.03 3.35 10.90
C ARG A 402 -3.12 3.01 12.07
N MET A 403 -3.73 2.72 13.21
CA MET A 403 -3.06 2.33 14.44
C MET A 403 -3.53 0.92 14.84
N ARG A 404 -2.60 0.05 15.25
CA ARG A 404 -2.95 -1.26 15.79
C ARG A 404 -3.19 -1.14 17.28
N ILE A 405 -4.23 -1.82 17.75
CA ILE A 405 -4.54 -1.93 19.18
C ILE A 405 -4.76 -3.41 19.51
N HIS A 406 -4.39 -3.81 20.71
CA HIS A 406 -4.53 -5.18 21.19
C HIS A 406 -5.28 -5.18 22.52
N PHE A 407 -6.22 -6.11 22.67
CA PHE A 407 -6.96 -6.29 23.91
C PHE A 407 -6.56 -7.59 24.62
N ALA A 408 -6.39 -7.52 25.93
CA ALA A 408 -6.35 -8.71 26.77
C ALA A 408 -7.77 -9.08 27.22
N VAL A 409 -8.07 -10.38 27.30
CA VAL A 409 -9.29 -10.84 27.97
C VAL A 409 -9.14 -10.60 29.47
N PRO A 410 -10.12 -9.97 30.14
CA PRO A 410 -10.09 -9.80 31.59
C PRO A 410 -9.93 -11.13 32.32
N LEU A 411 -9.04 -11.17 33.31
CA LEU A 411 -8.78 -12.36 34.14
C LEU A 411 -9.81 -12.46 35.27
N ASP A 412 -11.08 -12.62 34.92
CA ASP A 412 -12.21 -12.83 35.84
C ASP A 412 -12.73 -14.28 35.81
N ASP A 413 -13.74 -14.58 36.63
CA ASP A 413 -14.33 -15.93 36.74
C ASP A 413 -14.94 -16.42 35.41
N ASP A 414 -15.23 -15.52 34.47
CA ASP A 414 -15.82 -15.81 33.15
C ASP A 414 -14.78 -15.80 32.01
N ALA A 415 -13.48 -15.62 32.29
CA ALA A 415 -12.43 -15.49 31.29
C ALA A 415 -12.41 -16.62 30.25
N GLU A 416 -12.54 -17.88 30.69
CA GLU A 416 -12.57 -19.04 29.78
C GLU A 416 -13.78 -19.01 28.85
N ARG A 417 -14.94 -18.57 29.36
CA ARG A 417 -16.17 -18.45 28.55
C ARG A 417 -16.03 -17.36 27.50
N LYS A 418 -15.44 -16.22 27.85
CA LYS A 418 -15.11 -15.13 26.92
C LYS A 418 -14.16 -15.61 25.82
N ILE A 419 -13.07 -16.30 26.18
CA ILE A 419 -12.12 -16.88 25.22
C ILE A 419 -12.82 -17.87 24.28
N ASN A 420 -13.68 -18.73 24.81
CA ASN A 420 -14.45 -19.68 24.02
C ASN A 420 -15.37 -18.97 23.03
N GLN A 421 -16.05 -17.89 23.43
CA GLN A 421 -16.91 -17.11 22.55
C GLN A 421 -16.12 -16.40 21.44
N LEU A 422 -15.00 -15.76 21.79
CA LEU A 422 -14.10 -15.13 20.82
C LEU A 422 -13.59 -16.16 19.80
N THR A 423 -13.11 -17.30 20.28
CA THR A 423 -12.55 -18.38 19.44
C THR A 423 -13.63 -19.01 18.54
N HIS A 424 -14.78 -19.36 19.11
CA HIS A 424 -15.88 -20.00 18.38
C HIS A 424 -16.38 -19.11 17.22
N ARG A 425 -16.45 -17.80 17.47
CA ARG A 425 -16.88 -16.80 16.47
C ARG A 425 -15.73 -16.34 15.58
N GLY A 426 -14.48 -16.62 15.95
CA GLY A 426 -13.26 -16.17 15.28
C GLY A 426 -13.09 -14.66 15.35
N ILE A 427 -13.45 -14.06 16.49
CA ILE A 427 -13.24 -12.64 16.75
C ILE A 427 -11.80 -12.50 17.30
N SER A 428 -10.97 -11.74 16.58
CA SER A 428 -9.60 -11.41 16.98
C SER A 428 -9.59 -10.44 18.17
N LEU A 429 -8.49 -10.43 18.93
CA LEU A 429 -8.19 -9.39 19.93
C LEU A 429 -7.26 -8.30 19.39
N ASP A 430 -6.64 -8.55 18.23
CA ASP A 430 -5.88 -7.57 17.48
C ASP A 430 -6.80 -6.80 16.53
N HIS A 431 -6.80 -5.48 16.67
CA HIS A 431 -7.69 -4.57 15.96
C HIS A 431 -6.96 -3.36 15.40
N ILE A 432 -7.67 -2.63 14.55
CA ILE A 432 -7.16 -1.45 13.87
C ILE A 432 -8.09 -0.27 14.15
N LEU A 433 -7.49 0.86 14.53
CA LEU A 433 -8.12 2.18 14.54
C LEU A 433 -7.70 2.96 13.31
N ARG A 434 -8.62 3.75 12.77
CA ARG A 434 -8.40 4.73 11.72
C ARG A 434 -9.31 5.93 11.97
N ARG A 435 -9.11 7.01 11.21
CA ARG A 435 -10.04 8.15 11.23
C ARG A 435 -11.42 7.73 10.74
N GLY A 436 -12.47 8.29 11.33
CA GLY A 436 -13.85 7.91 11.09
C GLY A 436 -14.22 6.64 11.85
N LYS A 437 -14.99 5.76 11.19
CA LYS A 437 -15.77 4.70 11.85
C LYS A 437 -14.97 3.63 12.61
N LEU A 438 -15.41 3.25 13.81
CA LEU A 438 -14.98 2.07 14.56
C LEU A 438 -15.47 0.80 13.85
N SER A 439 -14.61 -0.22 13.79
CA SER A 439 -14.98 -1.47 13.14
C SER A 439 -16.06 -2.22 13.94
N PRO A 440 -17.06 -2.83 13.28
CA PRO A 440 -17.99 -3.76 13.91
C PRO A 440 -17.29 -4.91 14.63
N SER A 441 -16.15 -5.39 14.10
CA SER A 441 -15.36 -6.47 14.69
C SER A 441 -14.66 -6.04 15.98
N LEU A 442 -14.16 -4.80 16.04
CA LEU A 442 -13.63 -4.20 17.28
C LEU A 442 -14.72 -4.11 18.35
N MET A 443 -15.89 -3.58 17.98
CA MET A 443 -17.02 -3.49 18.92
C MET A 443 -17.48 -4.89 19.37
N GLY A 444 -17.52 -5.86 18.47
CA GLY A 444 -17.84 -7.25 18.79
C GLY A 444 -16.89 -7.88 19.80
N ALA A 445 -15.58 -7.63 19.70
CA ALA A 445 -14.60 -8.11 20.67
C ALA A 445 -14.81 -7.45 22.03
N LEU A 446 -14.95 -6.12 22.08
CA LEU A 446 -15.20 -5.37 23.30
C LEU A 446 -16.44 -5.87 24.03
N ARG A 447 -17.56 -6.05 23.31
CA ARG A 447 -18.84 -6.57 23.85
C ARG A 447 -18.66 -7.92 24.55
N VAL A 448 -17.87 -8.82 23.97
CA VAL A 448 -17.57 -10.13 24.57
C VAL A 448 -16.63 -9.99 25.76
N CYS A 449 -15.58 -9.17 25.66
CA CYS A 449 -14.62 -8.96 26.74
C CYS A 449 -15.27 -8.39 28.01
N VAL A 450 -16.25 -7.49 27.86
CA VAL A 450 -16.95 -6.86 28.99
C VAL A 450 -18.26 -7.56 29.39
N ALA A 451 -18.61 -8.66 28.72
CA ALA A 451 -19.83 -9.40 28.99
C ALA A 451 -19.85 -9.95 30.42
N ASP A 452 -20.99 -9.80 31.10
CA ASP A 452 -21.26 -10.49 32.36
C ASP A 452 -21.78 -11.92 32.15
N SER A 453 -21.90 -12.68 33.23
CA SER A 453 -22.30 -14.08 33.16
C SER A 453 -23.67 -14.29 32.49
N SER A 454 -24.62 -13.35 32.63
CA SER A 454 -25.95 -13.45 32.02
C SER A 454 -25.92 -13.12 30.52
N GLU A 455 -25.06 -12.20 30.12
CA GLU A 455 -24.81 -11.89 28.71
C GLU A 455 -24.07 -13.02 28.00
N LEU A 456 -23.17 -13.70 28.72
CA LEU A 456 -22.50 -14.91 28.22
C LEU A 456 -23.48 -16.08 28.06
N ASP A 457 -24.43 -16.26 28.99
CA ASP A 457 -25.51 -17.24 28.83
C ASP A 457 -26.32 -16.99 27.55
N LEU A 458 -26.58 -15.72 27.23
CA LEU A 458 -27.25 -15.33 25.97
C LEU A 458 -26.38 -15.65 24.75
N LEU A 459 -25.08 -15.37 24.81
CA LEU A 459 -24.12 -15.64 23.72
C LEU A 459 -23.87 -17.14 23.48
N GLU A 460 -24.13 -17.98 24.49
CA GLU A 460 -24.01 -19.45 24.44
C GLU A 460 -25.29 -20.15 23.96
N SER A 461 -26.39 -19.42 23.80
CA SER A 461 -27.68 -19.98 23.37
C SER A 461 -27.73 -20.32 21.87
N GLU A 462 -28.67 -21.18 21.46
CA GLU A 462 -28.85 -21.55 20.04
C GLU A 462 -29.23 -20.35 19.16
N ASP A 463 -29.97 -19.39 19.72
CA ASP A 463 -30.41 -18.15 19.05
C ASP A 463 -29.50 -16.95 19.36
N ALA A 464 -28.25 -17.21 19.77
CA ALA A 464 -27.34 -16.19 20.26
C ALA A 464 -27.17 -15.03 19.26
N PRO A 465 -27.25 -13.77 19.72
CA PRO A 465 -26.97 -12.62 18.87
C PRO A 465 -25.52 -12.68 18.39
N ASN A 466 -25.26 -12.14 17.19
CA ASN A 466 -23.89 -11.92 16.75
C ASN A 466 -23.39 -10.59 17.33
N PRO A 467 -22.42 -10.61 18.28
CA PRO A 467 -21.93 -9.40 18.92
C PRO A 467 -21.22 -8.45 17.95
N VAL A 468 -20.80 -8.92 16.77
CA VAL A 468 -20.19 -8.07 15.73
C VAL A 468 -21.26 -7.21 15.05
N SER A 469 -22.42 -7.78 14.73
CA SER A 469 -23.44 -7.09 13.91
C SER A 469 -24.43 -6.26 14.72
N ARG A 470 -24.57 -6.50 16.03
CA ARG A 470 -25.48 -5.73 16.88
C ARG A 470 -25.04 -5.66 18.34
N PRO A 471 -25.41 -4.59 19.06
CA PRO A 471 -25.29 -4.51 20.52
C PRO A 471 -25.98 -5.66 21.26
N LEU A 472 -25.44 -6.06 22.41
CA LEU A 472 -26.11 -7.02 23.31
C LEU A 472 -27.22 -6.34 24.11
N ASN A 473 -26.89 -5.23 24.75
CA ASN A 473 -27.81 -4.31 25.43
C ASN A 473 -27.09 -2.97 25.70
N PRO A 474 -27.81 -1.90 26.09
CA PRO A 474 -27.19 -0.58 26.31
C PRO A 474 -26.10 -0.54 27.39
N LEU A 475 -26.22 -1.34 28.46
CA LEU A 475 -25.23 -1.37 29.54
C LEU A 475 -23.94 -2.09 29.13
N ASN A 476 -24.03 -3.10 28.26
CA ASN A 476 -22.87 -3.73 27.64
C ASN A 476 -22.15 -2.77 26.70
N GLU A 477 -22.88 -1.97 25.90
CA GLU A 477 -22.27 -0.95 25.04
C GLU A 477 -21.51 0.11 25.84
N GLU A 478 -22.11 0.60 26.93
CA GLU A 478 -21.46 1.57 27.82
C GLU A 478 -20.15 0.99 28.38
N ARG A 479 -20.18 -0.24 28.89
CA ARG A 479 -18.97 -0.93 29.37
C ARG A 479 -17.92 -1.12 28.26
N ALA A 480 -18.35 -1.48 27.05
CA ALA A 480 -17.46 -1.69 25.91
C ALA A 480 -16.74 -0.40 25.51
N LEU A 481 -17.47 0.72 25.46
CA LEU A 481 -16.91 2.04 25.15
C LEU A 481 -16.04 2.56 26.29
N CYS A 482 -16.38 2.32 27.56
CA CYS A 482 -15.51 2.61 28.69
C CYS A 482 -14.20 1.81 28.65
N GLN A 483 -14.25 0.52 28.27
CA GLN A 483 -13.05 -0.28 28.13
C GLN A 483 -12.16 0.24 27.00
N LEU A 484 -12.75 0.61 25.86
CA LEU A 484 -12.00 1.23 24.77
C LEU A 484 -11.35 2.53 25.25
N GLN A 485 -12.11 3.38 25.96
CA GLN A 485 -11.63 4.64 26.52
C GLN A 485 -10.36 4.45 27.36
N MET A 486 -10.40 3.52 28.31
CA MET A 486 -9.23 3.20 29.15
C MET A 486 -8.02 2.77 28.32
N THR A 487 -8.22 1.93 27.31
CA THR A 487 -7.13 1.51 26.41
C THR A 487 -6.58 2.66 25.57
N LEU A 488 -7.42 3.60 25.12
CA LEU A 488 -6.94 4.78 24.40
C LEU A 488 -6.09 5.68 25.31
N ASP A 489 -6.50 5.85 26.57
CA ASP A 489 -5.75 6.64 27.57
C ASP A 489 -4.39 6.00 27.88
N GLU A 490 -4.33 4.68 28.02
CA GLU A 490 -3.07 3.93 28.20
C GLU A 490 -2.12 4.12 27.01
N ILE A 491 -2.63 4.01 25.78
CA ILE A 491 -1.83 4.21 24.56
C ILE A 491 -1.31 5.65 24.47
N GLU A 492 -2.14 6.63 24.81
CA GLU A 492 -1.77 8.05 24.78
C GLU A 492 -0.64 8.36 25.77
N ALA A 493 -0.72 7.78 26.97
CA ALA A 493 0.33 7.85 28.00
C ALA A 493 1.63 7.17 27.56
N GLU A 494 1.56 5.96 26.99
CA GLU A 494 2.73 5.22 26.48
C GLU A 494 3.45 5.96 25.36
N LEU A 495 2.70 6.64 24.50
CA LEU A 495 3.25 7.43 23.40
C LEU A 495 3.79 8.80 23.85
N GLY A 496 3.59 9.19 25.11
CA GLY A 496 4.03 10.48 25.66
C GLY A 496 3.35 11.67 24.99
N LEU A 497 2.09 11.52 24.57
CA LEU A 497 1.34 12.52 23.80
C LEU A 497 0.64 13.56 24.68
N GLU A 498 0.79 13.45 26.01
CA GLU A 498 0.04 14.20 27.03
C GLU A 498 0.41 15.71 27.09
N ASP A 499 1.64 16.09 26.73
CA ASP A 499 2.20 17.43 27.01
C ASP A 499 3.08 18.00 25.86
N ASP A 500 2.80 17.72 24.58
CA ASP A 500 3.41 18.53 23.51
C ASP A 500 2.64 19.86 23.40
N GLU A 501 2.89 20.82 24.30
CA GLU A 501 2.85 22.22 23.85
C GLU A 501 3.87 22.29 22.71
N ASP A 502 3.45 22.71 21.52
CA ASP A 502 4.34 22.99 20.40
C ASP A 502 5.38 24.02 20.88
N GLU A 503 6.50 23.57 21.45
CA GLU A 503 7.65 24.43 21.71
C GLU A 503 8.11 24.89 20.33
N ASP A 504 7.81 26.16 20.01
CA ASP A 504 8.35 26.91 18.89
C ASP A 504 9.90 26.96 19.05
N ASP A 505 10.57 25.84 18.78
CA ASP A 505 12.00 25.83 18.57
C ASP A 505 12.25 26.56 17.24
N ASP A 506 12.67 27.83 17.34
CA ASP A 506 13.09 28.73 16.26
C ASP A 506 14.29 28.19 15.41
N GLU A 507 14.68 26.93 15.58
CA GLU A 507 15.65 26.24 14.72
C GLU A 507 14.91 25.57 13.56
N THR A 508 15.25 25.93 12.31
CA THR A 508 14.79 25.23 11.10
C THR A 508 14.94 23.71 11.30
N PRO A 509 13.84 22.94 11.49
CA PRO A 509 13.97 21.54 11.82
C PRO A 509 14.52 20.78 10.61
N MET A 510 15.40 19.81 10.84
CA MET A 510 15.77 18.84 9.80
C MET A 510 14.50 18.14 9.26
N GLU A 511 14.49 17.78 7.97
CA GLU A 511 13.36 17.06 7.32
C GLU A 511 12.89 15.83 8.14
N ASP A 512 13.81 15.16 8.83
CA ASP A 512 13.52 13.98 9.65
C ASP A 512 12.82 14.32 10.99
N HIS A 513 13.06 15.51 11.56
CA HIS A 513 12.34 15.97 12.75
C HIS A 513 10.86 16.25 12.43
N ASN A 514 10.59 16.86 11.28
CA ASN A 514 9.22 17.07 10.78
C ASN A 514 8.48 15.74 10.58
N THR A 515 9.22 14.69 10.20
CA THR A 515 8.67 13.35 9.97
C THR A 515 8.22 12.67 11.26
N MET A 516 8.97 12.81 12.36
CA MET A 516 8.57 12.32 13.69
C MET A 516 7.30 13.02 14.18
N MET A 517 7.29 14.35 14.08
CA MET A 517 6.14 15.18 14.47
C MET A 517 4.88 14.79 13.67
N CYS A 518 5.01 14.58 12.35
CA CYS A 518 3.90 14.11 11.51
C CYS A 518 3.33 12.76 11.99
N LYS A 519 4.17 11.85 12.49
CA LYS A 519 3.71 10.54 12.99
C LYS A 519 2.97 10.66 14.31
N ARG A 520 3.54 11.38 15.29
CA ARG A 520 2.87 11.63 16.58
C ARG A 520 1.54 12.33 16.35
N GLN A 521 1.53 13.34 15.49
CA GLN A 521 0.31 14.05 15.08
C GLN A 521 -0.72 13.11 14.45
N THR A 522 -0.30 12.23 13.54
CA THR A 522 -1.19 11.23 12.93
C THR A 522 -1.82 10.31 13.97
N GLN A 523 -1.05 9.87 14.96
CA GLN A 523 -1.54 9.02 16.05
C GLN A 523 -2.55 9.77 16.93
N LYS A 524 -2.24 11.01 17.33
CA LYS A 524 -3.16 11.91 18.05
C LYS A 524 -4.48 12.08 17.30
N GLU A 525 -4.42 12.32 16.00
CA GLU A 525 -5.61 12.51 15.15
C GLU A 525 -6.48 11.25 15.05
N ILE A 526 -5.88 10.05 15.00
CA ILE A 526 -6.62 8.78 15.02
C ILE A 526 -7.30 8.58 16.38
N LEU A 527 -6.58 8.79 17.48
CA LEU A 527 -7.13 8.66 18.83
C LEU A 527 -8.29 9.64 19.08
N ALA A 528 -8.11 10.91 18.70
CA ALA A 528 -9.15 11.93 18.79
C ALA A 528 -10.39 11.57 17.95
N SER A 529 -10.18 11.06 16.72
CA SER A 529 -11.28 10.60 15.88
C SER A 529 -12.03 9.42 16.49
N ALA A 530 -11.33 8.48 17.12
CA ALA A 530 -11.96 7.34 17.78
C ALA A 530 -12.84 7.81 18.95
N ARG A 531 -12.33 8.72 19.79
CA ARG A 531 -13.08 9.33 20.91
C ARG A 531 -14.35 10.05 20.42
N ALA A 532 -14.23 10.87 19.38
CA ALA A 532 -15.38 11.60 18.81
C ALA A 532 -16.49 10.66 18.32
N GLU A 533 -16.14 9.49 17.79
CA GLU A 533 -17.14 8.50 17.42
C GLU A 533 -17.71 7.75 18.61
N MET A 534 -16.91 7.42 19.61
CA MET A 534 -17.39 6.85 20.86
C MET A 534 -18.47 7.75 21.49
N ASP A 535 -18.24 9.06 21.51
CA ASP A 535 -19.23 10.06 21.96
C ASP A 535 -20.50 10.04 21.11
N SER A 536 -20.36 9.97 19.77
CA SER A 536 -21.49 9.85 18.85
C SER A 536 -22.31 8.58 19.09
N LEU A 537 -21.65 7.45 19.34
CA LEU A 537 -22.30 6.17 19.65
C LEU A 537 -23.02 6.27 20.99
N MET A 538 -22.36 6.76 22.04
CA MET A 538 -22.99 6.99 23.36
C MET A 538 -24.24 7.85 23.26
N HIS A 539 -24.18 8.97 22.53
CA HIS A 539 -25.34 9.84 22.33
C HIS A 539 -26.50 9.14 21.61
N SER A 540 -26.20 8.28 20.62
CA SER A 540 -27.24 7.52 19.91
C SER A 540 -27.98 6.55 20.83
N PHE A 541 -27.29 5.95 21.80
CA PHE A 541 -27.89 5.01 22.76
C PHE A 541 -28.65 5.71 23.88
N CYS A 542 -28.14 6.84 24.38
CA CYS A 542 -28.84 7.62 25.40
C CYS A 542 -30.07 8.35 24.85
N GLY A 543 -30.02 8.83 23.60
CA GLY A 543 -31.10 9.58 22.95
C GLY A 543 -32.34 8.74 22.59
N THR A 544 -32.21 7.41 22.48
CA THR A 544 -33.35 6.50 22.24
C THR A 544 -34.24 6.26 23.47
N ASN A 545 -33.88 6.78 24.66
CA ASN A 545 -34.67 6.64 25.89
C ASN A 545 -35.59 7.85 26.18
N GLU A 546 -35.63 8.88 25.34
CA GLU A 546 -36.50 10.06 25.51
C GLU A 546 -37.67 10.17 24.51
N ALA A 547 -37.98 9.11 23.75
CA ALA A 547 -39.10 9.10 22.79
C ALA A 547 -40.30 8.23 23.22
#